data_AF-A0A6L8EM40-F1
#
_entry.id   AF-A0A6L8EM40-F1
#
_cell.length_a   1.000
_cell.length_b   1.000
_cell.length_c   1.000
_cell.angle_alpha   90.00
_cell.angle_beta   90.00
_cell.angle_gamma   90.00
#
_symmetry.space_group_name_H-M   'P 1'
#
loop_
_entity.id
_entity.type
_entity.pdbx_description
1 polymer ?
#
loop_
_entity_poly.entity_id
_entity_poly.type
_entity_poly.pdbx_seq_one_letter_code
_entity_poly.pdbx_strand_id
1 'polypeptide(L)'
;MYRMRLWSARHAGWLSVLYNAWENILIRLHPLFERIGYERLDKLFLSIEKPVKGFLFDSRSCGQCTLSITGMSCPMNCPKTMRNGPCGGVRPDGSCEVKPDMPCVWVVAWEGNRRMNKNEHVIEPVLPPVDSRLQGTSAWLRKVREHHGHPELNKYVI
;
A
#
# COMPACT_ATOMS: atom_id res chain seq x y z
N MET A 1 -14.57 -0.92 -9.41
CA MET A 1 -13.37 -0.62 -8.59
C MET A 1 -12.11 -0.43 -9.43
N TYR A 2 -11.87 -1.26 -10.46
CA TYR A 2 -10.72 -1.15 -11.37
C TYR A 2 -10.42 0.26 -11.93
N ARG A 3 -11.45 1.03 -12.31
CA ARG A 3 -11.30 2.41 -12.85
C ARG A 3 -10.63 3.38 -11.88
N MET A 4 -10.92 3.29 -10.58
CA MET A 4 -10.31 4.17 -9.58
C MET A 4 -8.86 3.83 -9.30
N ARG A 5 -8.52 2.53 -9.25
CA ARG A 5 -7.12 2.11 -9.16
C ARG A 5 -6.27 2.68 -10.31
N LEU A 6 -6.78 2.58 -11.54
CA LEU A 6 -6.10 3.17 -12.70
C LEU A 6 -6.01 4.69 -12.60
N TRP A 7 -7.08 5.34 -12.16
CA TRP A 7 -7.08 6.78 -11.96
C TRP A 7 -5.99 7.17 -10.95
N SER A 8 -5.88 6.47 -9.83
CA SER A 8 -4.85 6.71 -8.82
C SER A 8 -3.43 6.51 -9.37
N ALA A 9 -3.19 5.45 -10.15
CA ALA A 9 -1.89 5.24 -10.79
C ALA A 9 -1.55 6.31 -11.85
N ARG A 10 -2.53 6.81 -12.60
CA ARG A 10 -2.35 7.92 -13.56
C ARG A 10 -2.04 9.24 -12.87
N HIS A 11 -2.57 9.44 -11.66
CA HIS A 11 -2.40 10.63 -10.84
C HIS A 11 -1.34 10.44 -9.74
N ALA A 12 -0.52 9.39 -9.84
CA ALA A 12 0.38 8.95 -8.77
C ALA A 12 1.36 10.04 -8.33
N GLY A 13 1.76 10.95 -9.22
CA GLY A 13 2.71 12.03 -8.90
C GLY A 13 2.27 12.95 -7.76
N TRP A 14 1.07 13.53 -7.82
CA TRP A 14 0.60 14.40 -6.73
C TRP A 14 -0.02 13.59 -5.59
N LEU A 15 -0.62 12.44 -5.89
CA LEU A 15 -1.17 11.54 -4.87
C LEU A 15 -0.07 11.02 -3.93
N SER A 16 1.13 10.76 -4.44
CA SER A 16 2.27 10.37 -3.62
C SER A 16 2.70 11.48 -2.68
N VAL A 17 2.74 12.73 -3.16
CA VAL A 17 3.06 13.89 -2.33
C VAL A 17 2.05 14.04 -1.20
N LEU A 18 0.75 13.97 -1.51
CA LEU A 18 -0.30 14.06 -0.51
C LEU A 18 -0.25 12.88 0.49
N TYR A 19 -0.03 11.67 -0.01
CA TYR A 19 0.06 10.46 0.80
C TYR A 19 1.27 10.52 1.75
N ASN A 20 2.45 10.92 1.25
CA ASN A 20 3.66 11.07 2.06
C ASN A 20 3.52 12.22 3.07
N ALA A 21 2.89 13.33 2.69
CA ALA A 21 2.60 14.42 3.62
C ALA A 21 1.69 13.95 4.78
N TRP A 22 0.68 13.15 4.46
CA TRP A 22 -0.20 12.53 5.46
C TRP A 22 0.56 11.56 6.37
N GLU A 23 1.37 10.66 5.82
CA GLU A 23 2.18 9.74 6.64
C GLU A 23 3.14 10.51 7.57
N ASN A 24 3.78 11.57 7.08
CA ASN A 24 4.66 12.42 7.89
C ASN A 24 3.92 13.12 9.03
N ILE A 25 2.69 13.58 8.80
CA ILE A 25 1.84 14.13 9.86
C ILE A 25 1.56 13.07 10.92
N LEU A 26 1.17 11.86 10.51
CA LEU A 26 0.89 10.76 11.44
C LEU A 26 2.12 10.36 12.26
N ILE A 27 3.31 10.31 11.64
CA ILE A 27 4.57 10.01 12.32
C ILE A 27 4.88 11.05 13.41
N ARG A 28 4.61 12.34 13.14
CA ARG A 28 4.78 13.42 14.13
C ARG A 28 3.78 13.37 15.28
N LEU A 29 2.60 12.78 15.05
CA LEU A 29 1.57 12.58 16.06
C LEU A 29 1.81 11.34 16.95
N HIS A 30 2.91 10.61 16.76
CA HIS A 30 3.32 9.48 17.60
C HIS A 30 3.14 9.70 19.11
N PRO A 31 3.66 10.78 19.75
CA PRO A 31 3.53 10.96 21.20
C PRO A 31 2.07 11.10 21.66
N LEU A 32 1.17 11.57 20.78
CA LEU A 32 -0.26 11.61 21.07
C LEU A 32 -0.87 10.21 21.01
N PHE A 33 -0.48 9.42 20.01
CA PHE A 33 -0.96 8.04 19.85
C PHE A 33 -0.52 7.14 21.00
N GLU A 34 0.69 7.31 21.52
CA GLU A 34 1.16 6.60 22.72
C GLU A 34 0.33 6.92 23.96
N ARG A 35 -0.01 8.21 24.16
CA ARG A 35 -0.83 8.63 25.31
C ARG A 35 -2.26 8.08 25.27
N ILE A 36 -2.82 7.91 24.07
CA ILE A 36 -4.20 7.43 23.88
C ILE A 36 -4.26 5.89 23.88
N GLY A 37 -3.22 5.24 23.36
CA GLY A 37 -3.11 3.79 23.19
C GLY A 37 -3.41 3.32 21.76
N TYR A 38 -2.46 2.58 21.18
CA TYR A 38 -2.53 2.11 19.80
C TYR A 38 -3.67 1.14 19.51
N GLU A 39 -4.04 0.27 20.46
CA GLU A 39 -5.09 -0.74 20.23
C GLU A 39 -6.46 -0.14 19.91
N ARG A 40 -6.82 0.93 20.64
CA ARG A 40 -8.09 1.63 20.43
C ARG A 40 -8.07 2.40 19.12
N LEU A 41 -6.94 3.06 18.86
CA LEU A 41 -6.73 3.81 17.63
C LEU A 41 -6.70 2.90 16.40
N ASP A 42 -6.17 1.68 16.49
CA ASP A 42 -6.06 0.78 15.34
C ASP A 42 -7.42 0.47 14.73
N LYS A 43 -8.43 0.16 15.54
CA LYS A 43 -9.81 -0.09 15.06
C LYS A 43 -10.43 1.15 14.43
N LEU A 44 -10.23 2.33 15.03
CA LEU A 44 -10.75 3.60 14.51
C LEU A 44 -10.08 3.95 13.17
N PHE A 45 -8.75 3.93 13.14
CA PHE A 45 -7.96 4.21 11.93
C PHE A 45 -8.29 3.20 10.83
N LEU A 46 -8.41 1.91 11.14
CA LEU A 46 -8.83 0.90 10.18
C LEU A 46 -10.20 1.21 9.58
N SER A 47 -11.16 1.64 10.40
CA SER A 47 -12.52 1.95 9.96
C SER A 47 -12.56 3.11 8.96
N ILE A 48 -11.60 4.03 9.03
CA ILE A 48 -11.40 5.12 8.08
C ILE A 48 -10.54 4.68 6.90
N GLU A 49 -9.45 3.98 7.17
CA GLU A 49 -8.44 3.55 6.21
C GLU A 49 -9.01 2.58 5.17
N LYS A 50 -9.79 1.59 5.62
CA LYS A 50 -10.37 0.56 4.77
C LYS A 50 -11.28 1.13 3.67
N PRO A 51 -12.28 1.97 3.94
CA PRO A 51 -13.10 2.56 2.87
C PRO A 51 -12.31 3.54 2.00
N VAL A 52 -11.47 4.41 2.60
CA VAL A 52 -10.71 5.41 1.84
C VAL A 52 -9.71 4.75 0.90
N LYS A 53 -8.85 3.85 1.41
CA LYS A 53 -7.86 3.15 0.58
C LYS A 53 -8.50 2.09 -0.31
N GLY A 54 -9.61 1.48 0.12
CA GLY A 54 -10.39 0.56 -0.70
C GLY A 54 -10.95 1.24 -1.95
N PHE A 55 -11.52 2.44 -1.80
CA PHE A 55 -12.07 3.20 -2.91
C PHE A 55 -10.98 3.73 -3.86
N LEU A 56 -9.94 4.36 -3.33
CA LEU A 56 -8.91 5.01 -4.13
C LEU A 56 -7.94 4.02 -4.79
N PHE A 57 -7.48 3.01 -4.05
CA PHE A 57 -6.36 2.16 -4.47
C PHE A 57 -6.74 0.69 -4.63
N ASP A 58 -8.01 0.34 -4.43
CA ASP A 58 -8.48 -1.05 -4.39
C ASP A 58 -7.68 -1.85 -3.33
N SER A 59 -7.44 -1.23 -2.17
CA SER A 59 -6.64 -1.86 -1.10
C SER A 59 -7.34 -3.08 -0.50
N ARG A 60 -6.57 -4.12 -0.21
CA ARG A 60 -7.03 -5.35 0.48
C ARG A 60 -6.89 -5.30 2.00
N SER A 61 -6.48 -4.15 2.56
CA SER A 61 -6.26 -3.97 4.01
C SER A 61 -5.38 -5.07 4.62
N CYS A 62 -4.27 -5.42 3.95
CA CYS A 62 -3.29 -6.39 4.43
C CYS A 62 -2.44 -5.88 5.61
N GLY A 63 -2.69 -4.65 6.10
CA GLY A 63 -1.93 -4.03 7.18
C GLY A 63 -0.53 -3.54 6.79
N GLN A 64 0.02 -3.93 5.63
CA GLN A 64 1.36 -3.54 5.21
C GLN A 64 1.31 -2.79 3.87
N CYS A 65 1.04 -1.49 3.93
CA CYS A 65 0.85 -0.64 2.77
C CYS A 65 2.19 -0.39 2.04
N THR A 66 2.20 -0.50 0.71
CA THR A 66 3.37 -0.27 -0.14
C THR A 66 3.10 0.69 -1.29
N LEU A 67 2.05 1.51 -1.17
CA LEU A 67 1.60 2.40 -2.25
C LEU A 67 2.67 3.42 -2.67
N SER A 68 3.44 3.93 -1.71
CA SER A 68 4.52 4.92 -1.91
C SER A 68 5.67 4.44 -2.80
N ILE A 69 5.81 3.14 -3.01
CA ILE A 69 6.86 2.56 -3.87
C ILE A 69 6.26 1.83 -5.09
N THR A 70 5.01 1.37 -4.98
CA THR A 70 4.29 0.66 -6.05
C THR A 70 3.43 1.58 -6.92
N GLY A 71 3.80 2.85 -7.05
CA GLY A 71 3.13 3.74 -8.01
C GLY A 71 1.66 4.02 -7.69
N MET A 72 1.29 4.04 -6.40
CA MET A 72 -0.11 4.12 -5.95
C MET A 72 -0.99 2.94 -6.42
N SER A 73 -0.39 1.78 -6.71
CA SER A 73 -1.08 0.55 -7.11
C SER A 73 -0.85 -0.57 -6.10
N CYS A 74 -1.89 -1.01 -5.37
CA CYS A 74 -1.74 -2.05 -4.36
C CYS A 74 -1.42 -3.42 -5.01
N PRO A 75 -0.25 -4.05 -4.70
CA PRO A 75 0.16 -5.33 -5.31
C PRO A 75 -0.74 -6.49 -4.93
N MET A 76 -1.45 -6.39 -3.80
CA MET A 76 -2.40 -7.40 -3.31
C MET A 76 -3.64 -7.56 -4.20
N ASN A 77 -3.81 -6.72 -5.22
CA ASN A 77 -4.81 -6.92 -6.26
C ASN A 77 -4.43 -7.95 -7.31
N CYS A 78 -3.19 -8.47 -7.28
CA CYS A 78 -2.81 -9.57 -8.14
C CYS A 78 -3.67 -10.81 -7.80
N PRO A 79 -4.29 -11.49 -8.79
CA PRO A 79 -5.07 -12.70 -8.53
C PRO A 79 -4.27 -13.83 -7.87
N LYS A 80 -2.95 -13.81 -8.03
CA LYS A 80 -2.00 -14.74 -7.42
C LYS A 80 -1.52 -14.29 -6.03
N THR A 81 -2.06 -13.18 -5.50
CA THR A 81 -1.70 -12.60 -4.20
C THR A 81 -0.20 -12.32 -4.00
N MET A 82 0.54 -12.12 -5.10
CA MET A 82 1.99 -11.89 -5.04
C MET A 82 2.30 -10.43 -4.72
N ARG A 83 3.09 -10.24 -3.66
CA ARG A 83 3.58 -8.92 -3.23
C ARG A 83 4.83 -8.46 -3.96
N ASN A 84 5.53 -9.36 -4.63
CA ASN A 84 6.69 -9.08 -5.47
C ASN A 84 6.39 -9.58 -6.88
N GLY A 85 6.71 -8.79 -7.90
CA GLY A 85 6.46 -9.14 -9.29
C GLY A 85 7.26 -8.27 -10.25
N PRO A 86 7.00 -8.37 -11.57
CA PRO A 86 5.99 -9.22 -12.21
C PRO A 86 6.36 -10.72 -12.16
N CYS A 87 5.39 -11.60 -12.41
CA CYS A 87 5.57 -13.06 -12.40
C CYS A 87 5.87 -13.69 -13.76
N GLY A 88 6.19 -12.88 -14.77
CA GLY A 88 6.33 -13.33 -16.16
C GLY A 88 4.99 -13.54 -16.90
N GLY A 89 3.88 -13.75 -16.19
CA GLY A 89 2.53 -13.93 -16.76
C GLY A 89 1.83 -12.66 -17.25
N VAL A 90 2.57 -11.71 -17.82
CA VAL A 90 2.01 -10.50 -18.41
C VAL A 90 1.81 -10.75 -19.90
N ARG A 91 0.59 -10.56 -20.41
CA ARG A 91 0.29 -10.71 -21.83
C ARG A 91 0.92 -9.58 -22.66
N PRO A 92 1.07 -9.76 -23.99
CA PRO A 92 1.63 -8.73 -24.87
C PRO A 92 0.90 -7.38 -24.82
N ASP A 93 -0.39 -7.39 -24.48
CA ASP A 93 -1.24 -6.19 -24.32
C ASP A 93 -1.13 -5.54 -22.91
N GLY A 94 -0.29 -6.09 -22.02
CA GLY A 94 -0.14 -5.63 -20.63
C GLY A 94 -1.16 -6.22 -19.65
N SER A 95 -2.05 -7.12 -20.09
CA SER A 95 -3.03 -7.78 -19.23
C SER A 95 -2.45 -8.93 -18.39
N CYS A 96 -3.17 -9.33 -17.34
CA CYS A 96 -2.78 -10.42 -16.44
C CYS A 96 -3.17 -11.79 -17.01
N GLU A 97 -2.26 -12.78 -17.07
CA GLU A 97 -2.58 -14.12 -17.58
C GLU A 97 -3.81 -14.77 -16.94
N VAL A 98 -4.03 -14.58 -15.64
CA VAL A 98 -5.13 -15.24 -14.91
C VAL A 98 -6.47 -14.57 -15.21
N LYS A 99 -6.45 -13.26 -15.49
CA LYS A 99 -7.64 -12.44 -15.73
C LYS A 99 -7.38 -11.51 -16.92
N PRO A 100 -7.71 -11.92 -18.15
CA PRO A 100 -7.45 -11.12 -19.35
C PRO A 100 -8.03 -9.71 -19.35
N ASP A 101 -9.20 -9.53 -18.72
CA ASP A 101 -9.87 -8.23 -18.70
C ASP A 101 -9.25 -7.23 -17.69
N MET A 102 -8.23 -7.63 -16.93
CA MET A 102 -7.50 -6.75 -16.03
C MET A 102 -6.04 -6.56 -16.48
N PRO A 103 -5.50 -5.34 -16.39
CA PRO A 103 -4.09 -5.09 -16.58
C PRO A 103 -3.33 -5.75 -15.45
N CYS A 104 -2.10 -6.14 -15.75
CA CYS A 104 -1.18 -6.57 -14.73
C CYS A 104 -0.97 -5.44 -13.70
N VAL A 105 -1.18 -5.76 -12.42
CA VAL A 105 -1.02 -4.80 -11.31
C VAL A 105 0.40 -4.21 -11.28
N TRP A 106 1.40 -5.00 -11.67
CA TRP A 106 2.80 -4.58 -11.74
C TRP A 106 3.11 -3.69 -12.94
N VAL A 107 2.41 -3.86 -14.07
CA VAL A 107 2.49 -2.90 -15.18
C VAL A 107 1.94 -1.55 -14.74
N VAL A 108 0.77 -1.55 -14.08
CA VAL A 108 0.17 -0.33 -13.52
C VAL A 108 1.07 0.31 -12.46
N ALA A 109 1.67 -0.49 -11.57
CA ALA A 109 2.59 -0.02 -10.55
C ALA A 109 3.84 0.63 -11.16
N TRP A 110 4.42 0.02 -12.20
CA TRP A 110 5.55 0.56 -12.95
C TRP A 110 5.22 1.91 -13.57
N GLU A 111 4.10 2.00 -14.29
CA GLU A 111 3.68 3.26 -14.89
C GLU A 111 3.38 4.34 -13.84
N GLY A 112 2.77 3.98 -12.71
CA GLY A 112 2.52 4.91 -11.61
C GLY A 112 3.82 5.39 -10.96
N ASN A 113 4.77 4.49 -10.73
CA ASN A 113 6.07 4.80 -10.14
C ASN A 113 6.85 5.79 -11.03
N ARG A 114 6.85 5.60 -12.36
CA ARG A 114 7.42 6.55 -13.33
C ARG A 114 6.84 7.96 -13.22
N ARG A 115 5.59 8.11 -12.76
CA ARG A 115 4.94 9.42 -12.54
C ARG A 115 5.27 10.02 -11.17
N MET A 116 5.58 9.18 -10.19
CA MET A 116 6.00 9.59 -8.85
C MET A 116 7.45 10.07 -8.84
N ASN A 117 8.33 9.25 -9.40
CA ASN A 117 9.76 9.46 -9.39
C ASN A 117 10.24 9.69 -10.82
N LYS A 118 10.34 10.97 -11.20
CA LYS A 118 10.79 11.34 -12.56
C LYS A 118 12.25 10.95 -12.83
N ASN A 119 13.06 10.82 -11.77
CA ASN A 119 14.51 10.62 -11.85
C ASN A 119 14.98 9.22 -11.41
N GLU A 120 14.11 8.43 -10.74
CA GLU A 120 14.41 7.08 -10.27
C GLU A 120 13.28 6.15 -10.70
N HIS A 121 13.48 5.39 -11.77
CA HIS A 121 12.49 4.43 -12.30
C HIS A 121 12.54 3.09 -11.56
N VAL A 122 12.96 3.06 -10.31
CA VAL A 122 13.17 1.81 -9.57
C VAL A 122 12.03 1.65 -8.58
N ILE A 123 11.13 0.70 -8.87
CA ILE A 123 10.38 0.08 -7.78
C ILE A 123 11.39 -0.71 -6.97
N GLU A 124 11.42 -0.53 -5.65
CA GLU A 124 12.30 -1.30 -4.77
C GLU A 124 12.29 -2.79 -5.15
N PRO A 125 13.47 -3.41 -5.35
CA PRO A 125 13.56 -4.70 -6.03
C PRO A 125 12.90 -5.84 -5.23
N VAL A 126 12.81 -5.71 -3.90
CA VAL A 126 12.22 -6.75 -3.04
C VAL A 126 11.49 -6.12 -1.86
N LEU A 127 10.17 -6.33 -1.81
CA LEU A 127 9.34 -5.98 -0.66
C LEU A 127 9.33 -7.13 0.35
N PRO A 128 9.25 -6.84 1.66
CA PRO A 128 9.13 -7.88 2.68
C PRO A 128 7.88 -8.73 2.41
N PRO A 129 7.88 -10.02 2.78
CA PRO A 129 6.71 -10.88 2.60
C PRO A 129 5.50 -10.30 3.33
N VAL A 130 4.30 -10.61 2.82
CA VAL A 130 3.06 -10.20 3.48
C VAL A 130 2.85 -11.10 4.70
N ASP A 131 2.70 -10.49 5.86
CA ASP A 131 2.30 -11.19 7.06
C ASP A 131 0.77 -11.18 7.16
N SER A 132 0.16 -12.33 6.89
CA SER A 132 -1.29 -12.51 6.90
C SER A 132 -1.91 -12.28 8.29
N ARG A 133 -1.12 -12.40 9.37
CA ARG A 133 -1.57 -12.14 10.75
C ARG A 133 -1.91 -10.67 10.98
N LEU A 134 -1.41 -9.78 10.12
CA LEU A 134 -1.65 -8.34 10.18
C LEU A 134 -2.86 -7.90 9.35
N GLN A 135 -3.54 -8.82 8.67
CA GLN A 135 -4.71 -8.48 7.87
C GLN A 135 -5.81 -7.88 8.74
N GLY A 136 -6.40 -6.78 8.29
CA GLY A 136 -7.44 -6.08 9.05
C GLY A 136 -6.90 -5.24 10.22
N THR A 137 -5.63 -4.85 10.18
CA THR A 137 -5.07 -3.82 11.08
C THR A 137 -4.72 -2.56 10.29
N SER A 138 -4.57 -1.42 10.97
CA SER A 138 -4.22 -0.16 10.30
C SER A 138 -2.77 -0.19 9.78
N ALA A 139 -2.59 0.04 8.48
CA ALA A 139 -1.25 0.16 7.91
C ALA A 139 -0.61 1.51 8.24
N TRP A 140 -1.41 2.56 8.44
CA TRP A 140 -0.90 3.86 8.85
C TRP A 140 -0.27 3.83 10.24
N LEU A 141 -0.98 3.32 11.25
CA LEU A 141 -0.42 3.23 12.60
C LEU A 141 0.76 2.26 12.67
N ARG A 142 0.76 1.20 11.85
CA ARG A 142 1.93 0.32 11.72
C ARG A 142 3.15 1.09 11.22
N LYS A 143 3.01 1.87 10.15
CA LYS A 143 4.12 2.67 9.61
C LYS A 143 4.69 3.64 10.66
N VAL A 144 3.81 4.23 11.48
CA VAL A 144 4.22 5.10 12.60
C VAL A 144 5.06 4.33 13.63
N ARG A 145 4.63 3.13 14.04
CA ARG A 145 5.39 2.27 14.97
C ARG A 145 6.74 1.80 14.41
N GLU A 146 6.77 1.42 13.13
CA GLU A 146 7.99 1.01 12.45
C GLU A 146 9.01 2.15 12.37
N HIS A 147 8.56 3.39 12.13
CA HIS A 147 9.43 4.57 12.04
C HIS A 147 10.12 4.93 13.36
N HIS A 148 9.44 4.74 14.50
CA HIS A 148 9.97 5.07 15.83
C HIS A 148 10.70 3.90 16.51
N GLY A 149 11.00 2.83 15.77
CA GLY A 149 11.84 1.74 16.29
C GLY A 149 11.15 0.88 17.34
N HIS A 150 9.82 0.75 17.29
CA HIS A 150 9.05 -0.17 18.15
C HIS A 150 8.51 -1.41 17.40
N PRO A 151 9.37 -2.27 16.82
CA PRO A 151 8.92 -3.56 16.28
C PRO A 151 8.38 -4.50 17.37
N GLU A 152 8.73 -4.31 18.65
CA GLU A 152 8.28 -5.12 19.78
C GLU A 152 6.82 -4.92 20.23
N LEU A 153 6.08 -3.97 19.64
CA LEU A 153 4.63 -3.83 19.87
C LEU A 153 3.79 -4.72 18.93
N ASN A 154 4.45 -5.61 18.19
CA ASN A 154 3.83 -6.68 17.40
C ASN A 154 3.29 -7.84 18.28
N LYS A 155 3.05 -7.61 19.58
CA LYS A 155 2.55 -8.61 20.55
C LYS A 155 1.12 -9.09 20.29
N TYR A 156 0.43 -8.54 19.28
CA TYR A 156 -0.85 -9.05 18.78
C TYR A 156 -0.71 -10.06 17.64
N VAL A 157 0.52 -10.43 17.35
CA VAL A 157 0.86 -11.58 16.55
C VAL A 157 1.18 -12.71 17.52
N ILE A 158 0.18 -13.56 17.76
CA ILE A 158 0.39 -14.88 18.38
C ILE A 158 1.32 -15.70 17.47
#